data_AF-A0AB36HUT6-F1
#
_entry.id   AF-A0AB36HUT6-F1
#
_cell.length_a   1.000
_cell.length_b   1.000
_cell.length_c   1.000
_cell.angle_alpha   90.00
_cell.angle_beta   90.00
_cell.angle_gamma   90.00
#
_symmetry.space_group_name_H-M   'P 1'
#
loop_
_entity.id
_entity.type
_entity.pdbx_description
1 polymer ?
#
loop_
_entity_poly.entity_id
_entity_poly.type
_entity_poly.pdbx_seq_one_letter_code
_entity_poly.pdbx_strand_id
1 'polypeptide(L)'
;MPVSPTPDQELGPCPICGRMMIAGDSVDRHHWTPKSKGGTDTQWLHRVCHRMIHRLFDETTLARDFDTPEKIIAHPDMQTFIRWIRKKPVDYIDWPENAGRYGRNRRRSR
;
A
#
# COMPACT_ATOMS: atom_id res chain seq x y z
N MET A 1 -8.62 -26.20 8.87
CA MET A 1 -7.18 -25.89 9.05
C MET A 1 -6.88 -24.69 8.14
N PRO A 2 -6.32 -23.57 8.62
CA PRO A 2 -5.99 -22.46 7.75
C PRO A 2 -4.72 -22.83 6.97
N VAL A 3 -4.82 -22.89 5.65
CA VAL A 3 -3.69 -23.13 4.77
C VAL A 3 -2.82 -21.87 4.79
N SER A 4 -1.60 -21.99 5.34
CA SER A 4 -0.59 -20.95 5.18
C SER A 4 -0.25 -20.86 3.70
N PRO A 5 -0.24 -19.67 3.09
CA PRO A 5 0.08 -19.54 1.67
C PRO A 5 1.52 -20.00 1.43
N THR A 6 1.71 -20.87 0.45
CA THR A 6 3.05 -21.29 0.01
C THR A 6 3.79 -20.11 -0.64
N PRO A 7 5.10 -19.95 -0.40
CA PRO A 7 5.92 -18.99 -1.15
C PRO A 7 5.85 -19.38 -2.62
N ASP A 8 5.46 -18.44 -3.50
CA ASP A 8 5.12 -18.61 -4.94
C ASP A 8 3.62 -18.70 -5.31
N GLN A 9 2.67 -18.51 -4.40
CA GLN A 9 1.27 -18.34 -4.82
C GLN A 9 1.00 -16.93 -5.39
N GLU A 10 0.45 -16.86 -6.60
CA GLU A 10 -0.05 -15.60 -7.17
C GLU A 10 -1.33 -15.16 -6.43
N LEU A 11 -1.27 -14.07 -5.67
CA LEU A 11 -2.40 -13.49 -4.95
C LEU A 11 -3.28 -12.58 -5.82
N GLY A 12 -2.93 -12.44 -7.11
CA GLY A 12 -3.61 -11.58 -8.07
C GLY A 12 -3.00 -10.18 -8.19
N PRO A 13 -3.63 -9.29 -8.98
CA PRO A 13 -3.13 -7.93 -9.18
C PRO A 13 -3.38 -7.05 -7.95
N CYS A 14 -2.37 -6.28 -7.55
CA CYS A 14 -2.49 -5.28 -6.49
C CYS A 14 -3.49 -4.20 -6.90
N PRO A 15 -4.53 -3.90 -6.10
CA PRO A 15 -5.55 -2.92 -6.44
C PRO A 15 -4.97 -1.51 -6.62
N ILE A 16 -3.84 -1.17 -5.98
CA ILE A 16 -3.20 0.15 -6.12
C ILE A 16 -2.37 0.27 -7.39
N CYS A 17 -1.39 -0.62 -7.58
CA CYS A 17 -0.41 -0.48 -8.66
C CYS A 17 -0.69 -1.36 -9.89
N GLY A 18 -1.65 -2.29 -9.79
CA GLY A 18 -2.03 -3.23 -10.84
C GLY A 18 -1.01 -4.33 -11.11
N ARG A 19 0.06 -4.42 -10.31
CA ARG A 19 1.15 -5.40 -10.50
C ARG A 19 0.77 -6.73 -9.84
N MET A 20 1.26 -7.84 -10.39
CA MET A 20 1.04 -9.16 -9.78
C MET A 20 1.66 -9.22 -8.39
N MET A 21 0.90 -9.76 -7.44
CA MET A 21 1.32 -10.02 -6.07
C MET A 21 1.68 -11.49 -5.94
N ILE A 22 2.87 -11.76 -5.43
CA ILE A 22 3.31 -13.11 -5.09
C ILE A 22 3.28 -13.23 -3.56
N ALA A 23 2.65 -14.29 -3.08
CA ALA A 23 2.61 -14.63 -1.68
C ALA A 23 4.02 -14.87 -1.15
N GLY A 24 4.34 -14.21 -0.05
CA GLY A 24 5.68 -14.17 0.53
C GLY A 24 5.88 -12.86 1.29
N ASP A 25 7.13 -12.47 1.48
CA ASP A 25 7.51 -11.28 2.25
C ASP A 25 7.21 -9.94 1.56
N SER A 26 6.80 -9.96 0.28
CA SER A 26 6.54 -8.77 -0.54
C SER A 26 5.15 -8.18 -0.37
N VAL A 27 4.23 -8.91 0.28
CA VAL A 27 2.81 -8.57 0.39
C VAL A 27 2.37 -8.46 1.84
N ASP A 28 1.33 -7.66 2.07
CA ASP A 28 0.77 -7.40 3.39
C ASP A 28 -0.72 -7.12 3.27
N ARG A 29 -1.43 -7.28 4.38
CA ARG A 29 -2.87 -7.04 4.46
C ARG A 29 -3.14 -5.60 4.88
N HIS A 30 -3.82 -4.86 4.02
CA HIS A 30 -4.26 -3.51 4.32
C HIS A 30 -5.76 -3.47 4.64
N HIS A 31 -6.11 -2.78 5.72
CA HIS A 31 -7.49 -2.50 6.08
C HIS A 31 -7.83 -1.09 5.57
N TRP A 32 -8.76 -0.99 4.61
CA TRP A 32 -9.17 0.30 4.05
C TRP A 32 -9.94 1.15 5.07
N THR A 33 -10.75 0.47 5.88
CA THR A 33 -11.44 1.08 7.02
C THR A 33 -10.80 0.56 8.31
N PRO A 34 -10.36 1.44 9.23
CA PRO A 34 -9.82 1.02 10.52
C PRO A 34 -10.82 0.15 11.28
N LYS A 35 -10.33 -0.90 11.98
CA LYS A 35 -11.18 -1.78 12.80
C LYS A 35 -12.08 -1.03 13.77
N SER A 36 -11.60 0.09 14.32
CA SER A 36 -12.34 0.95 15.26
C SER A 36 -13.61 1.60 14.66
N LYS A 37 -13.76 1.57 13.33
CA LYS A 37 -14.95 2.02 12.60
C LYS A 37 -15.77 0.86 12.00
N GLY A 38 -15.47 -0.38 12.39
CA GLY A 38 -16.17 -1.57 11.90
C GLY A 38 -15.63 -2.10 10.56
N GLY A 39 -14.46 -1.66 10.12
CA GLY A 39 -13.87 -2.12 8.86
C GLY A 39 -13.49 -3.59 8.89
N THR A 40 -14.18 -4.40 8.08
CA THR A 40 -13.85 -5.81 7.86
C THR A 40 -13.10 -6.05 6.54
N ASP A 41 -13.14 -5.07 5.63
CA ASP A 41 -12.53 -5.15 4.32
C ASP A 41 -11.02 -5.10 4.41
N THR A 42 -10.41 -6.27 4.26
CA THR A 42 -8.97 -6.41 4.17
C THR A 42 -8.60 -6.92 2.78
N GLN A 43 -7.68 -6.23 2.11
CA GLN A 43 -7.14 -6.66 0.82
C GLN A 43 -5.63 -6.85 0.88
N TRP A 44 -5.13 -7.71 0.02
CA TRP A 44 -3.70 -7.89 -0.18
C TRP A 44 -3.13 -6.72 -0.98
N LEU A 45 -2.03 -6.15 -0.48
CA LEU A 45 -1.24 -5.13 -1.15
C LEU A 45 0.23 -5.50 -1.10
N HIS A 46 1.03 -5.00 -2.05
CA HIS A 46 2.49 -4.99 -1.84
C HIS A 46 2.83 -4.16 -0.61
N ARG A 47 3.82 -4.60 0.18
CA ARG A 47 4.33 -3.85 1.34
C ARG A 47 4.74 -2.42 1.00
N VAL A 48 5.30 -2.21 -0.19
CA VAL A 48 5.67 -0.87 -0.67
C VAL A 48 4.43 0.00 -0.90
N CYS A 49 3.37 -0.56 -1.47
CA CYS A 49 2.11 0.15 -1.67
C CYS A 49 1.44 0.45 -0.33
N HIS A 50 1.43 -0.53 0.58
CA HIS A 50 0.91 -0.36 1.94
C HIS A 50 1.64 0.78 2.69
N ARG A 51 2.98 0.78 2.66
CA ARG A 51 3.80 1.85 3.23
C ARG A 51 3.53 3.21 2.57
N MET A 52 3.29 3.25 1.26
CA MET A 52 2.99 4.51 0.58
C MET A 52 1.62 5.06 0.99
N ILE A 53 0.60 4.22 1.15
CA ILE A 53 -0.73 4.65 1.63
C ILE A 53 -0.60 5.34 2.99
N HIS A 54 0.02 4.69 3.96
CA HIS A 54 0.23 5.26 5.30
C HIS A 54 1.20 6.45 5.33
N ARG A 55 1.97 6.64 4.26
CA ARG A 55 2.87 7.78 4.12
C ARG A 55 2.17 9.00 3.53
N LEU A 56 1.19 8.80 2.65
CA LEU A 56 0.41 9.87 2.02
C LEU A 56 -0.79 10.27 2.86
N PHE A 57 -1.41 9.31 3.57
CA PHE A 57 -2.65 9.51 4.28
C PHE A 57 -2.56 8.97 5.70
N ASP A 58 -3.01 9.78 6.66
CA ASP A 58 -3.24 9.33 8.03
C ASP A 58 -4.53 8.47 8.12
N GLU A 59 -4.62 7.64 9.15
CA GLU A 59 -5.74 6.72 9.37
C GLU A 59 -7.11 7.43 9.40
N THR A 60 -7.15 8.67 9.91
CA THR A 60 -8.39 9.47 9.97
C THR A 60 -8.84 9.92 8.59
N THR A 61 -7.91 10.30 7.72
CA THR A 61 -8.18 10.72 6.35
C THR A 61 -8.57 9.52 5.49
N LEU A 62 -7.91 8.36 5.69
CA LEU A 62 -8.31 7.09 5.07
C LEU A 62 -9.76 6.74 5.42
N ALA A 63 -10.12 6.78 6.70
CA ALA A 63 -11.47 6.43 7.14
C ALA A 63 -12.58 7.39 6.68
N ARG A 64 -12.24 8.63 6.28
CA ARG A 64 -13.22 9.68 5.93
C ARG A 64 -13.33 9.90 4.43
N ASP A 65 -12.20 10.08 3.77
CA ASP A 65 -12.11 10.58 2.40
C ASP A 65 -11.56 9.52 1.44
N PHE A 66 -10.82 8.52 1.93
CA PHE A 66 -10.11 7.52 1.13
C PHE A 66 -10.38 6.09 1.60
N ASP A 67 -11.65 5.75 1.79
CA ASP A 67 -12.13 4.44 2.27
C ASP A 67 -12.12 3.35 1.19
N THR A 68 -11.82 3.69 -0.07
CA THR A 68 -11.76 2.75 -1.18
C THR A 68 -10.46 2.90 -1.99
N PRO A 69 -9.95 1.80 -2.60
CA PRO A 69 -8.75 1.84 -3.43
C PRO A 69 -8.86 2.84 -4.58
N GLU A 70 -10.03 2.98 -5.20
CA GLU A 70 -10.23 3.88 -6.35
C GLU A 70 -9.95 5.34 -5.98
N LYS A 71 -10.40 5.78 -4.80
CA LYS A 71 -10.15 7.15 -4.31
C LYS A 71 -8.66 7.39 -4.07
N ILE A 72 -7.97 6.38 -3.55
CA ILE A 72 -6.53 6.44 -3.30
C ILE A 72 -5.76 6.52 -4.62
N ILE A 73 -6.12 5.71 -5.62
CA ILE A 73 -5.52 5.70 -6.95
C ILE A 73 -5.79 7.01 -7.70
N ALA A 74 -6.94 7.63 -7.47
CA ALA A 74 -7.27 8.93 -8.05
C ALA A 74 -6.36 10.06 -7.55
N HIS A 75 -5.69 9.91 -6.40
CA HIS A 75 -4.83 10.94 -5.84
C HIS A 75 -3.55 11.16 -6.68
N PRO A 76 -3.19 12.41 -7.03
CA PRO A 76 -2.07 12.70 -7.94
C PRO A 76 -0.71 12.22 -7.43
N ASP A 77 -0.47 12.28 -6.12
CA ASP A 77 0.76 11.73 -5.51
C ASP A 77 0.81 10.20 -5.62
N MET A 78 -0.33 9.53 -5.45
CA MET A 78 -0.43 8.08 -5.60
C MET A 78 -0.22 7.68 -7.06
N GLN A 79 -0.79 8.40 -8.03
CA GLN A 79 -0.53 8.15 -9.45
C GLN A 79 0.94 8.30 -9.83
N THR A 80 1.63 9.27 -9.23
CA THR A 80 3.07 9.47 -9.44
C THR A 80 3.87 8.30 -8.89
N PHE A 81 3.51 7.83 -7.69
CA PHE A 81 4.07 6.60 -7.12
C PHE A 81 3.78 5.37 -7.99
N ILE A 82 2.53 5.17 -8.44
CA ILE A 82 2.13 4.03 -9.27
C ILE A 82 2.96 4.00 -10.56
N ARG A 83 3.14 5.15 -11.24
CA ARG A 83 3.98 5.24 -12.45
C ARG A 83 5.44 4.87 -12.19
N TRP A 84 5.95 5.18 -11.01
CA TRP A 84 7.32 4.83 -10.61
C TRP A 84 7.46 3.35 -10.24
N ILE A 85 6.57 2.81 -9.38
CA ILE A 85 6.64 1.43 -8.90
C ILE A 85 6.35 0.41 -10.00
N ARG A 86 5.55 0.77 -11.02
CA ARG A 86 5.31 -0.08 -12.20
C ARG A 86 6.58 -0.38 -13.01
N LYS A 87 7.65 0.41 -12.85
CA LYS A 87 8.95 0.19 -13.50
C LYS A 87 9.89 -0.73 -12.69
N LYS A 88 9.50 -1.12 -11.47
CA LYS A 88 10.30 -1.98 -10.58
C LYS A 88 9.93 -3.46 -10.77
N PRO A 89 10.70 -4.43 -10.25
CA PRO A 89 10.37 -5.86 -10.28
C PRO A 89 9.32 -6.25 -9.22
N VAL A 90 8.55 -7.32 -9.44
CA VAL A 90 7.27 -7.62 -8.70
C VAL A 90 7.49 -8.02 -7.25
N ASP A 91 8.67 -8.55 -6.99
CA ASP A 91 9.27 -8.91 -5.71
C ASP A 91 9.94 -7.71 -5.01
N TYR A 92 9.79 -6.48 -5.50
CA TYR A 92 10.46 -5.32 -4.88
C TYR A 92 9.89 -5.02 -3.48
N ILE A 93 10.65 -5.34 -2.43
CA ILE A 93 10.29 -5.18 -0.99
C ILE A 93 11.07 -4.01 -0.33
N ASP A 94 11.29 -2.92 -1.05
CA ASP A 94 12.07 -1.81 -0.50
C ASP A 94 11.19 -0.72 0.16
N TRP A 95 11.83 0.27 0.77
CA TRP A 95 11.16 1.49 1.17
C TRP A 95 10.92 2.40 -0.05
N PRO A 96 9.73 3.01 -0.22
CA PRO A 96 9.53 3.97 -1.30
C PRO A 96 10.40 5.21 -1.09
N GLU A 97 11.54 5.27 -1.78
CA GLU A 97 12.53 6.34 -1.67
C GLU A 97 11.99 7.71 -2.16
N ASN A 98 11.02 7.67 -3.08
CA ASN A 98 10.40 8.83 -3.71
C ASN A 98 8.92 8.99 -3.33
N ALA A 99 8.66 9.20 -2.05
CA ALA A 99 7.38 9.75 -1.63
C ALA A 99 7.40 11.28 -1.81
N GLY A 100 6.33 11.81 -2.38
CA GLY A 100 6.06 13.24 -2.49
C GLY A 100 6.11 13.97 -1.15
N ARG A 101 5.95 15.29 -1.22
CA ARG A 101 6.30 16.31 -0.22
C ARG A 101 5.58 16.20 1.14
N TYR A 102 4.65 15.27 1.34
CA TYR A 102 3.99 15.05 2.63
C TYR A 102 4.73 14.00 3.48
N GLY A 103 5.11 14.39 4.69
CA GLY A 103 5.64 13.47 5.70
C GLY A 103 7.16 13.41 5.89
N ARG A 104 7.91 14.51 5.69
CA ARG A 104 9.23 14.65 6.34
C ARG A 104 9.38 16.00 7.02
N ASN A 105 8.89 16.09 8.27
CA ASN A 105 9.56 16.97 9.22
C ASN A 105 10.91 16.31 9.56
N ARG A 106 11.95 16.64 8.78
CA ARG A 106 13.32 16.23 9.07
C ARG A 106 13.77 16.97 10.33
N ARG A 107 13.47 16.43 11.52
CA ARG A 107 14.26 16.77 12.70
C ARG A 107 15.64 16.17 12.51
N ARG A 108 16.53 16.99 11.98
CA ARG A 108 17.98 16.77 11.95
C ARG A 108 18.48 16.98 13.37
N SER A 109 18.58 15.91 14.16
CA SER A 109 19.34 15.98 15.40
C SER A 109 20.80 16.27 15.08
N ARG A 110 21.34 17.30 15.73
CA ARG A 110 22.75 17.64 15.77
C ARG A 110 23.55 16.59 16.52
#